data_AF-A0A8S0HA05-F1
#
_entry.id   AF-A0A8S0HA05-F1
#
_cell.length_a   1.000
_cell.length_b   1.000
_cell.length_c   1.000
_cell.angle_alpha   90.00
_cell.angle_beta   90.00
_cell.angle_gamma   90.00
#
_symmetry.space_group_name_H-M   'P 1'
#
loop_
_entity.id
_entity.type
_entity.pdbx_description
1 polymer ?
#
loop_
_entity_poly.entity_id
_entity_poly.type
_entity_poly.pdbx_seq_one_letter_code
_entity_poly.pdbx_strand_id
1 'polypeptide(L)' 'MGNPVPTLKIILILMIVVDTFWFGERLLSLTGFSMFDWLPSSVISLVGILGSLLMILFNVLLIGLLSRLQLKSD' A
#
# COMPACT_ATOMS: atom_id res chain seq x y z
N MET A 1 -5.63 -19.68 14.64
CA MET A 1 -5.34 -18.36 14.04
C MET A 1 -4.66 -18.61 12.70
N GLY A 2 -5.33 -18.23 11.60
CA GLY A 2 -4.86 -18.51 10.24
C GLY A 2 -3.49 -17.88 9.96
N ASN A 3 -2.67 -18.57 9.18
CA ASN A 3 -1.35 -18.08 8.76
C ASN A 3 -1.48 -16.65 8.20
N PRO A 4 -0.81 -15.64 8.78
CA PRO A 4 -0.92 -14.24 8.31
C PRO A 4 -0.06 -13.95 7.07
N VAL A 5 0.80 -14.89 6.64
CA VAL A 5 1.68 -14.73 5.48
C VAL A 5 0.93 -14.48 4.16
N PRO A 6 -0.17 -15.18 3.82
CA PRO A 6 -0.97 -14.89 2.62
C PRO A 6 -1.59 -13.49 2.66
N THR A 7 -2.11 -13.06 3.81
CA THR A 7 -2.71 -11.72 3.99
C THR A 7 -1.68 -10.62 3.79
N LEU A 8 -0.48 -10.79 4.35
CA LEU A 8 0.64 -9.87 4.14
C LEU A 8 1.04 -9.77 2.67
N LYS A 9 1.13 -10.89 1.96
CA LYS A 9 1.44 -10.91 0.53
C LYS A 9 0.42 -10.11 -0.28
N ILE A 10 -0.87 -10.26 0.03
CA ILE A 10 -1.95 -9.52 -0.64
C ILE A 10 -1.81 -8.01 -0.36
N ILE A 11 -1.58 -7.62 0.89
CA ILE A 11 -1.42 -6.21 1.26
C ILE A 11 -0.18 -5.60 0.61
N LEU A 12 0.91 -6.36 0.52
CA LEU A 12 2.14 -5.95 -0.19
C LEU A 12 1.86 -5.69 -1.68
N ILE A 13 1.13 -6.58 -2.34
CA ILE A 13 0.75 -6.40 -3.76
C ILE A 13 -0.13 -5.16 -3.90
N LEU A 14 -1.12 -4.97 -3.02
CA LEU A 14 -1.99 -3.80 -3.05
C LEU A 14 -1.22 -2.49 -2.84
N MET A 15 -0.25 -2.47 -1.92
CA MET A 15 0.63 -1.31 -1.72
C MET A 15 1.45 -1.02 -2.98
N ILE A 16 2.06 -2.03 -3.58
CA ILE A 16 2.85 -1.85 -4.81
C ILE A 16 1.97 -1.27 -5.93
N VAL A 17 0.74 -1.74 -6.09
CA VAL A 17 -0.18 -1.21 -7.11
C VAL A 17 -0.52 0.26 -6.85
N VAL A 18 -0.83 0.63 -5.61
CA VAL A 18 -1.14 2.00 -5.22
C VAL A 18 0.07 2.91 -5.42
N ASP A 19 1.26 2.48 -4.98
CA ASP A 19 2.50 3.25 -5.14
C ASP A 19 2.88 3.39 -6.61
N THR A 20 2.68 2.35 -7.42
CA THR A 20 2.93 2.40 -8.87
C THR A 20 1.99 3.40 -9.55
N PHE A 21 0.74 3.50 -9.09
CA PHE A 21 -0.20 4.51 -9.59
C PHE A 21 0.27 5.93 -9.27
N TRP A 22 0.68 6.20 -8.02
CA TRP A 22 1.25 7.49 -7.62
C TRP A 22 2.56 7.81 -8.36
N PHE A 23 3.42 6.82 -8.52
CA PHE A 23 4.69 6.96 -9.23
C PHE A 23 4.48 7.21 -10.72
N GLY A 24 3.55 6.50 -11.34
CA GLY A 24 3.16 6.68 -12.73
C GLY A 24 2.61 8.09 -12.98
N GLU A 25 1.78 8.62 -12.07
CA GLU A 25 1.37 10.02 -12.18
C GLU A 25 2.56 10.97 -12.08
N ARG A 26 3.48 10.76 -11.13
CA ARG A 26 4.66 11.62 -11.00
C ARG A 26 5.53 11.59 -12.25
N LEU A 27 5.62 10.45 -12.93
CA LEU A 27 6.30 10.35 -14.21
C LEU A 27 5.58 11.09 -15.32
N LEU A 28 4.24 11.01 -15.37
CA LEU A 28 3.44 11.72 -16.36
C LEU A 28 3.48 13.23 -16.15
N SER A 29 3.45 13.70 -14.90
CA SER A 29 3.52 15.13 -14.60
C SER A 29 4.86 15.74 -15.02
N LEU A 30 5.96 14.97 -15.02
CA LEU A 30 7.24 15.41 -15.61
C LEU A 30 7.16 15.67 -17.12
N THR A 31 6.23 15.00 -17.82
CA THR A 31 5.97 15.21 -19.26
C THR A 31 4.93 16.31 -19.52
N GLY A 32 4.43 16.98 -18.47
CA GLY A 32 3.40 18.02 -18.54
C GLY A 32 1.97 17.48 -18.65
N PHE A 33 1.77 16.17 -18.52
CA PHE A 33 0.46 15.53 -18.52
C PHE A 33 0.09 15.08 -17.11
N SER A 34 -1.10 15.45 -16.63
CA SER A 34 -1.62 15.02 -15.32
C SER A 34 -2.82 14.12 -15.51
N MET A 35 -2.74 12.86 -15.05
CA MET A 35 -3.94 12.02 -14.94
C MET A 35 -4.90 12.56 -13.88
N PHE A 36 -4.39 13.27 -12.88
CA PHE A 36 -5.19 13.87 -11.82
C PHE A 36 -6.11 14.98 -12.32
N ASP A 37 -5.80 15.61 -13.46
CA ASP A 37 -6.66 16.64 -14.06
C ASP A 37 -7.95 16.03 -14.64
N TRP A 38 -7.93 14.74 -14.98
CA TRP A 38 -9.08 14.00 -15.51
C TRP A 38 -9.86 13.24 -14.43
N LEU A 39 -9.29 13.07 -13.23
CA LEU A 39 -9.89 12.29 -12.15
C LEU A 39 -10.62 13.21 -11.16
N PRO A 40 -11.83 12.82 -10.69
CA PRO A 40 -12.50 13.56 -9.63
C PRO A 40 -11.65 13.58 -8.37
N SER A 41 -11.58 14.74 -7.71
CA SER A 41 -10.83 14.92 -6.45
C SER A 41 -11.20 13.88 -5.38
N SER A 42 -12.46 13.46 -5.33
CA SER A 42 -12.93 12.40 -4.43
C SER A 42 -12.23 11.06 -4.66
N VAL A 43 -11.94 10.69 -5.91
CA VAL A 43 -11.25 9.44 -6.25
C VAL A 43 -9.78 9.52 -5.82
N ILE A 44 -9.14 10.66 -6.06
CA ILE A 44 -7.74 10.92 -5.65
C ILE A 44 -7.62 10.84 -4.13
N SER A 45 -8.52 11.48 -3.40
CA SER A 45 -8.57 11.41 -1.94
C SER A 45 -8.78 9.99 -1.43
N LEU A 46 -9.65 9.21 -2.08
CA LEU A 46 -9.93 7.83 -1.70
C LEU A 46 -8.71 6.93 -1.91
N VAL A 47 -8.00 7.07 -3.03
CA VAL A 47 -6.72 6.37 -3.28
C VAL A 47 -5.64 6.77 -2.27
N GLY A 48 -5.57 8.05 -1.89
CA GLY A 48 -4.64 8.53 -0.88
C GLY A 48 -4.92 7.96 0.52
N ILE A 49 -6.19 7.94 0.92
CA ILE A 49 -6.64 7.33 2.19
C ILE A 49 -6.35 5.83 2.18
N LEU A 50 -6.64 5.15 1.06
CA LEU A 50 -6.43 3.72 0.91
C LEU A 50 -4.94 3.36 1.00
N GLY A 51 -4.04 4.14 0.39
CA GLY A 51 -2.60 3.97 0.55
C GLY A 51 -2.14 4.11 2.00
N SER A 52 -2.63 5.13 2.71
CA SER A 52 -2.31 5.33 4.13
C SER A 52 -2.81 4.18 5.00
N LEU A 53 -4.02 3.68 4.74
CA LEU A 53 -4.63 2.58 5.49
C LEU A 53 -3.89 1.26 5.22
N LEU A 54 -3.49 0.99 3.97
CA LEU A 54 -2.67 -0.16 3.62
C LEU A 54 -1.30 -0.14 4.32
N MET A 55 -0.65 1.03 4.39
CA MET A 55 0.58 1.22 5.17
C MET A 55 0.40 0.86 6.64
N ILE A 56 -0.69 1.31 7.27
CA ILE A 56 -0.99 1.00 8.66
C ILE A 56 -1.21 -0.50 8.83
N LEU A 57 -2.04 -1.13 8.00
CA LEU A 57 -2.31 -2.57 8.05
C LEU A 57 -1.03 -3.39 7.85
N PHE A 58 -0.19 -2.99 6.91
CA PHE A 58 1.08 -3.64 6.65
C PHE A 58 1.99 -3.58 7.88
N ASN A 59 2.16 -2.41 8.49
CA ASN A 59 2.97 -2.24 9.70
C ASN A 59 2.42 -3.05 10.89
N VAL A 60 1.11 -3.05 11.11
CA VAL A 60 0.47 -3.84 12.17
C VAL A 60 0.70 -5.34 11.96
N LEU A 61 0.54 -5.82 10.72
CA LEU A 61 0.78 -7.23 10.40
C LEU A 61 2.26 -7.60 10.52
N LEU A 62 3.18 -6.70 10.17
CA LEU A 62 4.61 -6.90 10.39
C LEU A 62 4.94 -6.98 11.89
N ILE A 63 4.40 -6.11 12.74
CA ILE A 63 4.59 -6.19 14.20
C ILE A 63 4.03 -7.52 14.74
N GLY A 64 2.84 -7.92 14.27
CA GLY A 64 2.22 -9.21 14.63
C GLY A 64 3.02 -10.42 14.15
N LEU A 65 3.75 -10.31 13.05
CA LEU A 65 4.65 -11.36 12.57
C LEU A 65 6.03 -11.34 13.24
N LEU A 66 6.61 -10.17 13.45
CA LEU A 66 7.91 -10.00 14.11
C LEU A 66 7.86 -10.54 15.54
N SER A 67 6.79 -10.25 16.27
CA SER A 67 6.56 -10.86 17.59
C SER A 67 6.53 -12.39 17.52
N ARG A 68 5.92 -12.98 16.48
CA ARG A 68 5.90 -14.45 16.29
C ARG A 68 7.25 -15.03 15.81
N LEU A 69 8.01 -14.28 15.01
CA LEU A 69 9.32 -14.69 14.51
C LEU A 69 10.38 -14.59 15.61
N GLN A 70 10.34 -13.57 16.47
CA GLN A 70 11.23 -13.45 17.63
C GLN A 70 10.96 -14.53 18.68
N LEU A 71 9.70 -14.95 18.84
CA LEU A 71 9.33 -16.05 19.72
C LEU A 71 9.80 -17.43 19.20
N LYS A 72 10.21 -17.53 17.94
CA LYS A 72 10.87 -18.74 17.43
C LYS A 72 12.38 -18.62 17.64
N SER A 73 12.77 -18.66 18.92
CA SER A 73 14.14 -18.93 19.34
C SER A 73 14.26 -20.42 19.58
N ASP A 74 14.40 -21.20 18.49
CA ASP A 74 14.83 -22.60 18.49
C ASP A 74 15.72 -22.81 17.26
#